data_AF-V4ACG2-F1
#
_entry.id   AF-V4ACG2-F1
#
_cell.length_a   1.000
_cell.length_b   1.000
_cell.length_c   1.000
_cell.angle_alpha   90.00
_cell.angle_beta   90.00
_cell.angle_gamma   90.00
#
_symmetry.space_group_name_H-M   'P 1'
#
loop_
_entity.id
_entity.type
_entity.pdbx_description
1 polymer ?
#
loop_
_entity_poly.entity_id
_entity_poly.type
_entity_poly.pdbx_seq_one_letter_code
_entity_poly.pdbx_strand_id
1 'polypeptide(L)'
;MAALRLTVSQWACACLLWLLLCSGQCFDLACIEVKKSFASKGFDENDVPIQAISGEHLEVCPRSSTCCTQDMESKLQSLSKKEHLQQMDEAYKLIKITFSSRTKKFDEFFTELLENARKDLHEMFVKTYGLLYQQNSYIFEDLFKELRGYYKGKDANLMEVMDNFFSRLLQKMFKLLNADYQFDDEYMSCVTERMDELQPFGDVPLKLSIQVKRAFIAARTFVQGLAIGRDVVMNVMEVPATESCAKALMKMSYCPHCRGLTLTKPCSNYCLNTMKGCLAYQATLNSAWNEYIEAMKMLASRLEGPFNIESVVDPIDVKISDAIMNLQESSAKVSAKVGFLLPIYGYI
;
A
#
# COMPACT_ATOMS: atom_id res chain seq x y z
N MET A 1 19.46 -91.92 33.35
CA MET A 1 19.65 -90.54 32.85
C MET A 1 19.52 -89.60 34.02
N ALA A 2 20.64 -89.08 34.51
CA ALA A 2 20.68 -88.25 35.72
C ALA A 2 20.15 -86.84 35.39
N ALA A 3 19.02 -86.46 35.99
CA ALA A 3 18.53 -85.10 35.96
C ALA A 3 19.32 -84.28 36.98
N LEU A 4 20.19 -83.37 36.51
CA LEU A 4 20.83 -82.37 37.36
C LEU A 4 19.74 -81.47 37.97
N ARG A 5 19.54 -81.55 39.29
CA ARG A 5 18.73 -80.60 40.05
C ARG A 5 19.57 -79.34 40.30
N LEU A 6 19.36 -78.31 39.49
CA LEU A 6 19.93 -76.98 39.74
C LEU A 6 19.18 -76.31 40.91
N THR A 7 19.91 -75.68 41.80
CA THR A 7 19.36 -74.99 43.00
C THR A 7 18.80 -73.61 42.64
N VAL A 8 17.90 -73.07 43.46
CA VAL A 8 17.23 -71.76 43.25
C VAL A 8 18.23 -70.61 43.02
N SER A 9 19.44 -70.70 43.59
CA SER A 9 20.53 -69.74 43.38
C SER A 9 21.09 -69.73 41.95
N GLN A 10 21.08 -70.87 41.25
CA GLN A 10 21.57 -70.96 39.87
C GLN A 10 20.56 -70.39 38.87
N TRP A 11 19.26 -70.48 39.17
CA TRP A 11 18.21 -69.81 38.40
C TRP A 11 18.25 -68.28 38.58
N ALA A 12 18.54 -67.80 39.79
CA ALA A 12 18.69 -66.37 40.04
C ALA A 12 19.90 -65.76 39.28
N CYS A 13 21.05 -66.44 39.25
CA CYS A 13 22.19 -66.01 38.45
C CYS A 13 21.93 -66.07 36.94
N ALA A 14 21.19 -67.07 36.45
CA ALA A 14 20.81 -67.16 35.05
C ALA A 14 19.84 -66.03 34.65
N CYS A 15 18.85 -65.70 35.50
CA CYS A 15 17.93 -64.58 35.28
C CYS A 15 18.64 -63.23 35.35
N LEU A 16 19.61 -63.03 36.26
CA LEU A 16 20.41 -61.80 36.32
C LEU A 16 21.35 -61.66 35.12
N LEU A 17 21.96 -62.75 34.63
CA LEU A 17 22.70 -62.73 33.36
C LEU A 17 21.79 -62.45 32.16
N TRP A 18 20.57 -63.00 32.13
CA TRP A 18 19.60 -62.70 31.08
C TRP A 18 19.11 -61.25 31.13
N LEU A 19 18.89 -60.69 32.31
CA LEU A 19 18.52 -59.28 32.50
C LEU A 19 19.67 -58.32 32.13
N LEU A 20 20.92 -58.69 32.43
CA LEU A 20 22.12 -57.93 32.02
C LEU A 20 22.41 -58.05 30.50
N LEU A 21 22.02 -59.16 29.87
CA LEU A 21 22.08 -59.34 28.41
C LEU A 21 20.91 -58.66 27.67
N CYS A 22 19.78 -58.40 28.35
CA CYS A 22 18.61 -57.75 27.75
C CYS A 22 18.64 -56.21 27.80
N SER A 23 19.55 -55.60 28.58
CA SER A 23 19.80 -54.15 28.56
C SER A 23 20.46 -53.62 27.26
N GLY A 24 20.70 -54.50 26.28
CA GLY A 24 21.26 -54.16 24.97
C GLY A 24 20.27 -54.25 23.79
N GLN A 25 18.95 -54.31 24.02
CA GLN A 25 17.98 -54.16 22.93
C GLN A 25 17.84 -52.69 22.56
N CYS A 26 18.62 -52.28 21.56
CA CYS A 26 18.29 -51.14 20.72
C CYS A 26 16.82 -51.31 20.31
N PHE A 27 15.96 -50.33 20.61
CA PHE A 27 14.67 -50.25 19.91
C PHE A 27 15.00 -50.07 18.43
N ASP A 28 14.88 -51.14 17.64
CA ASP A 28 14.97 -51.08 16.18
C ASP A 28 13.77 -50.26 15.68
N LEU A 29 13.94 -48.94 15.63
CA LEU A 29 12.96 -48.04 15.04
C LEU A 29 12.90 -48.35 13.54
N ALA A 30 11.86 -49.06 13.12
CA ALA A 30 11.60 -49.34 11.72
C ALA A 30 11.13 -48.06 11.02
N CYS A 31 11.83 -47.61 9.98
CA CYS A 31 11.58 -46.34 9.30
C CYS A 31 10.42 -46.39 8.29
N ILE A 32 9.54 -47.39 8.39
CA ILE A 32 8.45 -47.68 7.45
C ILE A 32 7.46 -46.51 7.37
N GLU A 33 7.11 -45.92 8.52
CA GLU A 33 6.21 -44.76 8.56
C GLU A 33 6.85 -43.50 7.96
N VAL A 34 8.15 -43.31 8.22
CA VAL A 34 8.93 -42.20 7.65
C VAL A 34 9.00 -42.33 6.14
N LYS A 35 9.21 -43.54 5.62
CA LYS A 35 9.20 -43.86 4.19
C LYS A 35 7.89 -43.42 3.52
N LYS A 36 6.74 -43.84 4.08
CA LYS A 36 5.41 -43.44 3.59
C LYS A 36 5.20 -41.91 3.64
N SER A 37 5.60 -41.29 4.75
CA SER A 37 5.46 -39.83 4.92
C SER A 37 6.34 -39.04 3.94
N PHE A 38 7.57 -39.49 3.71
CA PHE A 38 8.50 -38.89 2.75
C PHE A 38 8.01 -39.03 1.31
N ALA A 39 7.49 -40.21 0.94
CA ALA A 39 6.83 -40.46 -0.34
C ALA A 39 5.64 -39.52 -0.58
N SER A 40 4.78 -39.36 0.44
CA SER A 40 3.59 -38.52 0.36
C SER A 40 3.90 -37.04 0.09
N LYS A 41 5.15 -36.62 0.32
CA LYS A 41 5.67 -35.28 0.06
C LYS A 41 6.33 -35.15 -1.31
N GLY A 42 6.29 -36.21 -2.13
CA GLY A 42 6.82 -36.25 -3.49
C GLY A 42 8.31 -36.55 -3.59
N PHE A 43 8.92 -37.13 -2.55
CA PHE A 43 10.32 -37.54 -2.57
C PHE A 43 10.48 -39.05 -2.80
N ASP A 44 11.68 -39.48 -3.21
CA ASP A 44 11.99 -40.88 -3.46
C ASP A 44 12.03 -41.67 -2.15
N GLU A 45 11.24 -42.74 -2.08
CA GLU A 45 11.20 -43.62 -0.92
C GLU A 45 12.51 -44.39 -0.69
N ASN A 46 13.32 -44.55 -1.73
CA ASN A 46 14.60 -45.28 -1.66
C ASN A 46 15.68 -44.48 -0.93
N ASP A 47 15.49 -43.17 -0.75
CA ASP A 47 16.38 -42.33 0.04
C ASP A 47 16.27 -42.61 1.55
N VAL A 48 15.18 -43.28 1.97
CA VAL A 48 14.90 -43.56 3.38
C VAL A 48 15.59 -44.84 3.83
N PRO A 49 16.42 -44.81 4.89
CA PRO A 49 17.00 -46.01 5.49
C PRO A 49 15.92 -47.02 5.90
N ILE A 50 16.23 -48.32 5.79
CA ILE A 50 15.29 -49.39 6.18
C ILE A 50 15.09 -49.41 7.71
N GLN A 51 16.16 -49.16 8.45
CA GLN A 51 16.21 -49.08 9.91
C GLN A 51 16.87 -47.78 10.34
N ALA A 52 16.61 -47.35 11.57
CA ALA A 52 17.19 -46.12 12.09
C ALA A 52 18.73 -46.20 12.18
N ILE A 53 19.37 -45.13 11.72
CA ILE A 53 20.82 -44.94 11.70
C ILE A 53 21.26 -43.97 12.78
N SER A 54 22.57 -43.86 13.03
CA SER A 54 23.13 -42.80 13.87
C SER A 54 22.89 -41.44 13.22
N GLY A 55 22.47 -40.44 13.99
CA GLY A 55 22.16 -39.09 13.49
C GLY A 55 23.28 -38.07 13.64
N GLU A 56 24.54 -38.50 13.78
CA GLU A 56 25.69 -37.59 13.93
C GLU A 56 25.91 -36.67 12.72
N HIS A 57 25.48 -37.11 11.53
CA HIS A 57 25.54 -36.34 10.28
C HIS A 57 24.49 -35.23 10.17
N LEU A 58 23.54 -35.14 11.11
CA LEU A 58 22.47 -34.15 11.07
C LEU A 58 22.93 -32.78 11.59
N GLU A 59 22.53 -31.73 10.89
CA GLU A 59 22.88 -30.34 11.21
C GLU A 59 21.78 -29.61 12.00
N VAL A 60 20.51 -29.95 11.78
CA VAL A 60 19.36 -29.23 12.33
C VAL A 60 18.62 -30.06 13.37
N CYS A 61 18.37 -31.32 13.04
CA CYS A 61 17.67 -32.25 13.91
C CYS A 61 18.57 -32.74 15.06
N PRO A 62 17.99 -33.18 16.19
CA PRO A 62 18.76 -33.75 17.29
C PRO A 62 19.62 -34.93 16.82
N ARG A 63 20.89 -34.95 17.23
CA ARG A 63 21.86 -36.02 16.93
C ARG A 63 21.59 -37.28 17.75
N SER A 64 20.44 -37.91 17.50
CA SER A 64 20.00 -39.18 18.08
C SER A 64 19.76 -40.22 16.98
N SER A 65 19.33 -41.44 17.34
CA SER A 65 18.84 -42.41 16.36
C SER A 65 17.76 -41.78 15.47
N THR A 66 17.91 -41.94 14.14
CA THR A 66 17.16 -41.19 13.13
C THR A 66 16.88 -42.04 11.88
N CYS A 67 15.78 -41.74 11.21
CA CYS A 67 15.40 -42.28 9.90
C CYS A 67 15.70 -41.31 8.74
N CYS A 68 16.47 -40.24 8.98
CA CYS A 68 16.83 -39.25 7.98
C CYS A 68 18.33 -39.27 7.68
N THR A 69 18.68 -39.26 6.41
CA THR A 69 20.02 -38.93 5.91
C THR A 69 20.21 -37.40 5.85
N GLN A 70 21.43 -36.94 5.60
CA GLN A 70 21.71 -35.51 5.41
C GLN A 70 20.96 -34.95 4.18
N ASP A 71 20.87 -35.72 3.11
CA ASP A 71 20.11 -35.33 1.91
C ASP A 71 18.62 -35.21 2.19
N MET A 72 18.05 -36.14 2.97
CA MET A 72 16.66 -36.03 3.42
C MET A 72 16.44 -34.78 4.27
N GLU A 73 17.37 -34.48 5.19
CA GLU A 73 17.29 -33.29 6.05
C GLU A 73 17.27 -32.00 5.20
N SER A 74 18.14 -31.91 4.18
CA SER A 74 18.18 -30.79 3.24
C SER A 74 16.90 -30.65 2.41
N LYS A 75 16.38 -31.76 1.87
CA LYS A 75 15.11 -31.79 1.11
C LYS A 75 13.93 -31.34 1.97
N LEU A 76 13.83 -31.84 3.20
CA LEU A 76 12.76 -31.47 4.15
C LEU A 76 12.90 -30.02 4.62
N GLN A 77 14.12 -29.52 4.80
CA GLN A 77 14.34 -28.11 5.11
C GLN A 77 13.84 -27.21 3.98
N SER A 78 14.19 -27.53 2.73
CA SER A 78 13.70 -26.82 1.55
C SER A 78 12.17 -26.84 1.46
N LEU A 79 11.56 -28.01 1.72
CA LEU A 79 10.10 -28.13 1.77
C LEU A 79 9.48 -27.25 2.86
N SER A 80 10.02 -27.25 4.08
CA SER A 80 9.50 -26.43 5.18
C SER A 80 9.56 -24.93 4.85
N LYS A 81 10.61 -24.49 4.17
CA LYS A 81 10.75 -23.12 3.69
C LYS A 81 9.70 -22.79 2.63
N LYS A 82 9.47 -23.70 1.68
CA LYS A 82 8.45 -23.53 0.64
C LYS A 82 7.04 -23.44 1.23
N GLU A 83 6.69 -24.32 2.15
CA GLU A 83 5.38 -24.32 2.83
C GLU A 83 5.16 -23.03 3.63
N HIS A 84 6.20 -22.55 4.32
CA HIS A 84 6.14 -21.27 5.01
C HIS A 84 5.87 -20.09 4.07
N LEU A 85 6.56 -20.04 2.92
CA LEU A 85 6.31 -19.00 1.91
C LEU A 85 4.90 -19.06 1.34
N GLN A 86 4.35 -20.27 1.11
CA GLN A 86 2.97 -20.45 0.67
C GLN A 86 1.97 -19.93 1.72
N GLN A 87 2.17 -20.27 3.00
CA GLN A 87 1.33 -19.76 4.09
C GLN A 87 1.39 -18.23 4.21
N MET A 88 2.56 -17.64 3.98
CA MET A 88 2.72 -16.19 3.92
C MET A 88 1.98 -15.58 2.74
N ASP A 89 2.11 -16.12 1.52
CA ASP A 89 1.35 -15.62 0.38
C ASP A 89 -0.17 -15.66 0.63
N GLU A 90 -0.67 -16.76 1.20
CA GLU A 90 -2.08 -16.89 1.58
C GLU A 90 -2.50 -15.87 2.65
N ALA A 91 -1.68 -15.66 3.69
CA ALA A 91 -1.96 -14.70 4.76
C ALA A 91 -2.01 -13.24 4.25
N TYR A 92 -1.12 -12.87 3.32
CA TYR A 92 -1.05 -11.53 2.76
C TYR A 92 -1.92 -11.32 1.51
N LYS A 93 -2.54 -12.38 0.97
CA LYS A 93 -3.33 -12.33 -0.27
C LYS A 93 -4.42 -11.26 -0.24
N LEU A 94 -5.20 -11.21 0.83
CA LEU A 94 -6.31 -10.27 0.94
C LEU A 94 -5.82 -8.81 0.98
N ILE A 95 -4.80 -8.53 1.78
CA ILE A 95 -4.26 -7.17 1.92
C ILE A 95 -3.61 -6.70 0.62
N LYS A 96 -2.87 -7.58 -0.07
CA LYS A 96 -2.27 -7.32 -1.39
C LYS A 96 -3.31 -6.95 -2.44
N ILE A 97 -4.36 -7.76 -2.57
CA ILE A 97 -5.45 -7.51 -3.53
C ILE A 97 -6.20 -6.23 -3.17
N THR A 98 -6.47 -6.02 -1.88
CA THR A 98 -7.21 -4.84 -1.41
C THR A 98 -6.45 -3.56 -1.71
N PHE A 99 -5.19 -3.43 -1.29
CA PHE A 99 -4.40 -2.21 -1.53
C PHE A 99 -4.20 -1.96 -3.03
N SER A 100 -3.89 -3.00 -3.81
CA SER A 100 -3.74 -2.87 -5.27
C SER A 100 -5.03 -2.38 -5.94
N SER A 101 -6.16 -3.04 -5.64
CA SER A 101 -7.45 -2.71 -6.24
C SER A 101 -7.95 -1.34 -5.81
N ARG A 102 -7.86 -1.00 -4.52
CA ARG A 102 -8.35 0.27 -3.99
C ARG A 102 -7.51 1.45 -4.47
N THR A 103 -6.18 1.33 -4.49
CA THR A 103 -5.31 2.37 -5.06
C THR A 103 -5.71 2.69 -6.48
N LYS A 104 -5.90 1.66 -7.32
CA LYS A 104 -6.31 1.82 -8.71
C LYS A 104 -7.69 2.50 -8.82
N LYS A 105 -8.69 2.02 -8.09
CA LYS A 105 -10.05 2.56 -8.15
C LYS A 105 -10.13 4.04 -7.75
N PHE A 106 -9.41 4.43 -6.69
CA PHE A 106 -9.39 5.83 -6.27
C PHE A 106 -8.64 6.71 -7.28
N ASP A 107 -7.55 6.22 -7.89
CA ASP A 107 -6.85 6.98 -8.93
C ASP A 107 -7.70 7.19 -10.19
N GLU A 108 -8.42 6.15 -10.62
CA GLU A 108 -9.37 6.22 -11.73
C GLU A 108 -10.49 7.21 -11.41
N PHE A 109 -11.12 7.10 -10.24
CA PHE A 109 -12.19 7.98 -9.79
C PHE A 109 -11.81 9.46 -9.83
N PHE A 110 -10.70 9.85 -9.19
CA PHE A 110 -10.31 11.27 -9.18
C PHE A 110 -9.87 11.77 -10.56
N THR A 111 -9.29 10.90 -11.39
CA THR A 111 -8.93 11.26 -12.77
C THR A 111 -10.18 11.50 -13.61
N GLU A 112 -11.21 10.66 -13.48
CA GLU A 112 -12.49 10.80 -14.17
C GLU A 112 -13.26 12.03 -13.69
N LEU A 113 -13.29 12.29 -12.38
CA LEU A 113 -13.92 13.47 -11.78
C LEU A 113 -13.41 14.77 -12.42
N LEU A 114 -12.08 14.91 -12.54
CA LEU A 114 -11.47 16.10 -13.16
C LEU A 114 -11.79 16.21 -14.66
N GLU A 115 -11.80 15.08 -15.37
CA GLU A 115 -12.10 15.06 -16.80
C GLU A 115 -13.57 15.38 -17.08
N ASN A 116 -14.48 14.93 -16.21
CA ASN A 116 -15.91 15.24 -16.31
C ASN A 116 -16.16 16.71 -16.01
N ALA A 117 -15.63 17.25 -14.90
CA ALA A 117 -15.77 18.68 -14.58
C ALA A 117 -15.20 19.59 -15.68
N ARG A 118 -14.12 19.18 -16.36
CA ARG A 118 -13.58 19.90 -17.53
C ARG A 118 -14.58 19.93 -18.69
N LYS A 119 -15.21 18.79 -18.99
CA LYS A 119 -16.24 18.68 -20.05
C LYS A 119 -17.49 19.45 -19.69
N ASP A 120 -17.98 19.32 -18.46
CA ASP A 120 -19.17 20.00 -17.97
C ASP A 120 -18.99 21.52 -18.04
N LEU A 121 -17.82 22.03 -17.62
CA LEU A 121 -17.47 23.44 -17.80
C LEU A 121 -17.52 23.85 -19.27
N HIS A 122 -16.90 23.06 -20.15
CA HIS A 122 -16.87 23.36 -21.58
C HIS A 122 -18.27 23.42 -22.18
N GLU A 123 -19.10 22.41 -21.93
CA GLU A 123 -20.46 22.30 -22.46
C GLU A 123 -21.34 23.44 -21.94
N MET A 124 -21.30 23.72 -20.63
CA MET A 124 -22.06 24.80 -20.03
C MET A 124 -21.61 26.17 -20.56
N PHE A 125 -20.31 26.41 -20.69
CA PHE A 125 -19.78 27.71 -21.10
C PHE A 125 -19.96 27.97 -22.60
N VAL A 126 -19.88 26.95 -23.45
CA VAL A 126 -20.26 27.08 -24.87
C VAL A 126 -21.73 27.50 -24.98
N LYS A 127 -22.61 26.89 -24.19
CA LYS A 127 -24.05 27.23 -24.20
C LYS A 127 -24.33 28.63 -23.64
N THR A 128 -23.61 29.05 -22.61
CA THR A 128 -23.88 30.30 -21.87
C THR A 128 -23.20 31.51 -22.50
N TYR A 129 -21.94 31.38 -22.90
CA TYR A 129 -21.09 32.48 -23.39
C TYR A 129 -20.75 32.38 -24.88
N GLY A 130 -21.04 31.24 -25.52
CA GLY A 130 -20.87 31.06 -26.97
C GLY A 130 -19.45 31.30 -27.46
N LEU A 131 -19.33 32.08 -28.54
CA LEU A 131 -18.06 32.36 -29.21
C LEU A 131 -17.03 33.05 -28.30
N LEU A 132 -17.49 33.87 -27.34
CA LEU A 132 -16.60 34.57 -26.41
C LEU A 132 -15.82 33.59 -25.53
N TYR A 133 -16.48 32.53 -25.06
CA TYR A 133 -15.79 31.46 -24.36
C TYR A 133 -14.91 30.66 -25.30
N GLN A 134 -15.40 30.26 -26.49
CA GLN A 134 -14.63 29.43 -27.42
C GLN A 134 -13.29 30.07 -27.81
N GLN A 135 -13.26 31.39 -28.01
CA GLN A 135 -12.04 32.14 -28.32
C GLN A 135 -11.05 32.24 -27.15
N ASN A 136 -11.51 32.01 -25.92
CA ASN A 136 -10.70 32.15 -24.70
C ASN A 136 -10.69 30.88 -23.83
N SER A 137 -11.11 29.75 -24.40
CA SER A 137 -11.26 28.46 -23.72
C SER A 137 -9.94 27.96 -23.15
N TYR A 138 -8.82 28.33 -23.79
CA TYR A 138 -7.46 27.99 -23.35
C TYR A 138 -7.15 28.39 -21.90
N ILE A 139 -7.77 29.47 -21.38
CA ILE A 139 -7.58 29.90 -19.98
C ILE A 139 -8.10 28.82 -19.00
N PHE A 140 -9.24 28.22 -19.33
CA PHE A 140 -9.88 27.19 -18.52
C PHE A 140 -9.22 25.81 -18.73
N GLU A 141 -8.87 25.48 -19.97
CA GLU A 141 -8.12 24.25 -20.28
C GLU A 141 -6.76 24.23 -19.57
N ASP A 142 -6.05 25.36 -19.52
CA ASP A 142 -4.80 25.50 -18.77
C ASP A 142 -5.01 25.25 -17.28
N LEU A 143 -6.09 25.77 -16.68
CA LEU A 143 -6.43 25.52 -15.28
C LEU A 143 -6.60 24.02 -15.02
N PHE A 144 -7.43 23.32 -15.80
CA PHE A 144 -7.64 21.88 -15.61
C PHE A 144 -6.37 21.07 -15.87
N LYS A 145 -5.52 21.50 -16.81
CA LYS A 145 -4.21 20.90 -17.05
C LYS A 145 -3.29 21.03 -15.83
N GLU A 146 -3.24 22.20 -15.20
CA GLU A 146 -2.46 22.42 -13.97
C GLU A 146 -3.01 21.62 -12.79
N LEU A 147 -4.32 21.58 -12.59
CA LEU A 147 -4.98 20.79 -11.54
C LEU A 147 -4.72 19.28 -11.71
N ARG A 148 -4.86 18.76 -12.93
CA ARG A 148 -4.54 17.36 -13.25
C ARG A 148 -3.05 17.07 -13.08
N GLY A 149 -2.18 17.99 -13.52
CA GLY A 149 -0.74 17.90 -13.34
C GLY A 149 -0.38 17.80 -11.86
N TYR A 150 -0.93 18.67 -11.02
CA TYR A 150 -0.76 18.64 -9.58
C TYR A 150 -1.19 17.31 -8.99
N TYR A 151 -2.38 16.82 -9.32
CA TYR A 151 -2.88 15.53 -8.83
C TYR A 151 -1.94 14.37 -9.21
N LYS A 152 -1.43 14.35 -10.44
CA LYS A 152 -0.50 13.31 -10.93
C LYS A 152 0.93 13.43 -10.42
N GLY A 153 1.25 14.46 -9.65
CA GLY A 153 2.55 14.55 -8.97
C GLY A 153 3.36 15.82 -9.27
N LYS A 154 2.92 16.69 -10.18
CA LYS A 154 3.61 17.97 -10.45
C LYS A 154 3.71 18.77 -9.15
N ASP A 155 4.91 19.28 -8.87
CA ASP A 155 5.11 20.20 -7.76
C ASP A 155 4.61 21.58 -8.19
N ALA A 156 3.49 22.01 -7.61
CA ALA A 156 2.85 23.26 -7.94
C ALA A 156 2.12 23.79 -6.70
N ASN A 157 2.17 25.11 -6.50
CA ASN A 157 1.39 25.77 -5.48
C ASN A 157 -0.02 26.03 -6.00
N LEU A 158 -1.01 25.28 -5.51
CA LEU A 158 -2.40 25.42 -5.95
C LEU A 158 -2.98 26.82 -5.71
N MET A 159 -2.50 27.58 -4.72
CA MET A 159 -2.94 28.98 -4.57
C MET A 159 -2.48 29.81 -5.76
N GLU A 160 -1.19 29.70 -6.11
CA GLU A 160 -0.61 30.43 -7.24
C GLU A 160 -1.24 30.02 -8.58
N VAL A 161 -1.56 28.74 -8.76
CA VAL A 161 -2.30 28.26 -9.95
C VAL A 161 -3.65 28.95 -10.07
N MET A 162 -4.40 29.05 -8.97
CA MET A 162 -5.71 29.70 -8.95
C MET A 162 -5.60 31.21 -9.11
N ASP A 163 -4.62 31.85 -8.45
CA ASP A 163 -4.35 33.29 -8.56
C ASP A 163 -3.99 33.68 -10.00
N ASN A 164 -3.15 32.88 -10.66
CA ASN A 164 -2.79 33.05 -12.07
C ASN A 164 -4.01 32.87 -12.98
N PHE A 165 -4.89 31.89 -12.69
CA PHE A 165 -6.13 31.70 -13.44
C PHE A 165 -7.04 32.93 -13.35
N PHE A 166 -7.33 33.41 -12.13
CA PHE A 166 -8.21 34.57 -11.94
C PHE A 166 -7.58 35.86 -12.48
N SER A 167 -6.25 36.02 -12.40
CA SER A 167 -5.55 37.16 -12.99
C SER A 167 -5.69 37.17 -14.52
N ARG A 168 -5.45 36.04 -15.20
CA ARG A 168 -5.65 35.91 -16.65
C ARG A 168 -7.10 36.16 -17.05
N LEU A 169 -8.04 35.63 -16.27
CA LEU A 169 -9.47 35.83 -16.49
C LEU A 169 -9.85 37.30 -16.35
N LEU A 170 -9.37 37.99 -15.31
CA LEU A 170 -9.59 39.42 -15.09
C LEU A 170 -9.05 40.24 -16.25
N GLN A 171 -7.81 39.98 -16.69
CA GLN A 171 -7.21 40.72 -17.79
C GLN A 171 -8.07 40.61 -19.05
N LYS A 172 -8.53 39.39 -19.37
CA LYS A 172 -9.35 39.17 -20.56
C LYS A 172 -10.72 39.83 -20.43
N MET A 173 -11.39 39.65 -19.30
CA MET A 173 -12.72 40.23 -19.06
C MET A 173 -12.70 41.75 -19.03
N PHE A 174 -11.68 42.34 -18.40
CA PHE A 174 -11.54 43.80 -18.33
C PHE A 174 -11.37 44.42 -19.72
N LYS A 175 -10.54 43.81 -20.59
CA LYS A 175 -10.39 44.22 -22.00
C LYS A 175 -11.71 44.07 -22.78
N LEU A 176 -12.48 43.02 -22.55
CA LEU A 176 -13.77 42.80 -23.22
C LEU A 176 -14.86 43.78 -22.75
N LEU A 177 -14.88 44.13 -21.47
CA LEU A 177 -15.84 45.07 -20.88
C LEU A 177 -15.54 46.53 -21.24
N ASN A 178 -14.28 46.87 -21.51
CA ASN A 178 -13.83 48.22 -21.85
C ASN A 178 -13.23 48.25 -23.26
N ALA A 179 -13.91 47.65 -24.23
CA ALA A 179 -13.41 47.45 -25.60
C ALA A 179 -13.13 48.76 -26.38
N ASP A 180 -13.71 49.88 -25.92
CA ASP A 180 -13.47 51.22 -26.50
C ASP A 180 -12.06 51.74 -26.19
N TYR A 181 -11.36 51.14 -25.22
CA TYR A 181 -10.03 51.54 -24.77
C TYR A 181 -8.99 50.48 -25.12
N GLN A 182 -7.77 50.95 -25.40
CA GLN A 182 -6.60 50.09 -25.53
C GLN A 182 -5.79 50.17 -24.24
N PHE A 183 -5.46 49.01 -23.69
CA PHE A 183 -4.65 48.89 -22.48
C PHE A 183 -3.34 48.18 -22.82
N ASP A 184 -2.23 48.82 -22.48
CA ASP A 184 -0.91 48.20 -22.58
C ASP A 184 -0.71 47.12 -21.50
N ASP A 185 0.37 46.35 -21.64
CA ASP A 185 0.64 45.24 -20.72
C ASP A 185 0.99 45.71 -19.30
N GLU A 186 1.60 46.90 -19.17
CA GLU A 186 1.96 47.49 -17.87
C GLU A 186 0.71 47.87 -17.06
N TYR A 187 -0.25 48.54 -17.69
CA TYR A 187 -1.55 48.86 -17.09
C TYR A 187 -2.29 47.60 -16.68
N MET A 188 -2.33 46.59 -17.56
CA MET A 188 -3.01 45.32 -17.27
C MET A 188 -2.35 44.55 -16.13
N SER A 189 -1.02 44.59 -16.03
CA SER A 189 -0.30 43.99 -14.90
C SER A 189 -0.71 44.67 -13.60
N CYS A 190 -0.78 46.01 -13.57
CA CYS A 190 -1.18 46.73 -12.36
C CYS A 190 -2.63 46.44 -11.96
N VAL A 191 -3.55 46.32 -12.93
CA VAL A 191 -4.94 45.90 -12.67
C VAL A 191 -4.98 44.54 -11.96
N THR A 192 -4.15 43.58 -12.38
CA THR A 192 -4.07 42.27 -11.72
C THR A 192 -3.39 42.30 -10.37
N GLU A 193 -2.34 43.12 -10.18
CA GLU A 193 -1.69 43.27 -8.87
C GLU A 193 -2.64 43.82 -7.79
N ARG A 194 -3.61 44.64 -8.20
CA ARG A 194 -4.64 45.20 -7.30
C ARG A 194 -5.93 44.39 -7.26
N MET A 195 -5.95 43.16 -7.78
CA MET A 195 -7.16 42.33 -7.80
C MET A 195 -7.76 42.15 -6.38
N ASP A 196 -6.91 42.03 -5.36
CA ASP A 196 -7.34 41.89 -3.96
C ASP A 196 -8.07 43.13 -3.42
N GLU A 197 -7.66 44.34 -3.80
CA GLU A 197 -8.32 45.60 -3.41
C GLU A 197 -9.60 45.85 -4.20
N LEU A 198 -9.60 45.42 -5.46
CA LEU A 198 -10.72 45.60 -6.39
C LEU A 198 -11.86 44.61 -6.10
N GLN A 199 -11.53 43.38 -5.70
CA GLN A 199 -12.45 42.23 -5.55
C GLN A 199 -13.42 42.10 -6.74
N PRO A 200 -12.92 42.06 -8.00
CA PRO A 200 -13.78 42.09 -9.20
C PRO A 200 -14.72 40.90 -9.29
N PHE A 201 -14.31 39.76 -8.76
CA PHE A 201 -15.07 38.51 -8.76
C PHE A 201 -15.81 38.26 -7.43
N GLY A 202 -15.84 39.25 -6.54
CA GLY A 202 -16.29 39.08 -5.16
C GLY A 202 -15.35 38.17 -4.36
N ASP A 203 -15.90 37.39 -3.44
CA ASP A 203 -15.15 36.48 -2.56
C ASP A 203 -14.87 35.10 -3.17
N VAL A 204 -15.33 34.87 -4.41
CA VAL A 204 -15.22 33.58 -5.09
C VAL A 204 -13.76 33.13 -5.28
N PRO A 205 -12.82 33.96 -5.76
CA PRO A 205 -11.44 33.53 -5.95
C PRO A 205 -10.79 32.99 -4.68
N LEU A 206 -10.93 33.72 -3.57
CA LEU A 206 -10.35 33.33 -2.30
C LEU A 206 -10.98 32.03 -1.76
N LYS A 207 -12.31 31.95 -1.76
CA LYS A 207 -13.03 30.76 -1.25
C LYS A 207 -12.74 29.52 -2.08
N LEU A 208 -12.82 29.63 -3.41
CA LEU A 208 -12.59 28.52 -4.31
C LEU A 208 -11.14 28.04 -4.23
N SER A 209 -10.17 28.95 -4.18
CA SER A 209 -8.74 28.59 -4.08
C SER A 209 -8.42 27.79 -2.82
N ILE A 210 -8.98 28.20 -1.67
CA ILE A 210 -8.81 27.48 -0.40
C ILE A 210 -9.45 26.08 -0.47
N GLN A 211 -10.64 25.97 -1.05
CA GLN A 211 -11.35 24.71 -1.20
C GLN A 211 -10.60 23.75 -2.12
N VAL A 212 -10.20 24.22 -3.31
CA VAL A 212 -9.39 23.48 -4.28
C VAL A 212 -8.10 22.99 -3.62
N LYS A 213 -7.35 23.88 -2.96
CA LYS A 213 -6.11 23.52 -2.27
C LYS A 213 -6.33 22.37 -1.28
N ARG A 214 -7.32 22.49 -0.40
CA ARG A 214 -7.58 21.50 0.67
C ARG A 214 -8.03 20.16 0.09
N ALA A 215 -8.96 20.18 -0.84
CA ALA A 215 -9.50 18.98 -1.47
C ALA A 215 -8.42 18.22 -2.28
N PHE A 216 -7.64 18.92 -3.10
CA PHE A 216 -6.62 18.29 -3.94
C PHE A 216 -5.43 17.77 -3.14
N ILE A 217 -4.98 18.50 -2.11
CA ILE A 217 -3.95 17.98 -1.19
C ILE A 217 -4.45 16.70 -0.55
N ALA A 218 -5.67 16.70 0.00
CA ALA A 218 -6.21 15.53 0.67
C ALA A 218 -6.37 14.32 -0.27
N ALA A 219 -6.91 14.53 -1.47
CA ALA A 219 -7.12 13.47 -2.46
C ALA A 219 -5.79 12.90 -2.96
N ARG A 220 -4.82 13.77 -3.32
CA ARG A 220 -3.48 13.37 -3.75
C ARG A 220 -2.77 12.58 -2.66
N THR A 221 -2.73 13.10 -1.44
CA THR A 221 -2.08 12.44 -0.30
C THR A 221 -2.73 11.09 0.01
N PHE A 222 -4.05 10.97 -0.14
CA PHE A 222 -4.76 9.71 0.10
C PHE A 222 -4.38 8.64 -0.92
N VAL A 223 -4.41 8.97 -2.21
CA VAL A 223 -4.02 8.01 -3.27
C VAL A 223 -2.54 7.63 -3.16
N GLN A 224 -1.66 8.61 -2.91
CA GLN A 224 -0.24 8.36 -2.69
C GLN A 224 -0.03 7.48 -1.44
N GLY A 225 -0.75 7.74 -0.36
CA GLY A 225 -0.72 6.93 0.85
C GLY A 225 -1.13 5.48 0.59
N LEU A 226 -2.20 5.25 -0.17
CA LEU A 226 -2.61 3.91 -0.59
C LEU A 226 -1.55 3.22 -1.47
N ALA A 227 -0.93 3.95 -2.39
CA ALA A 227 0.15 3.42 -3.23
C ALA A 227 1.38 3.02 -2.41
N ILE A 228 1.80 3.84 -1.43
CA ILE A 228 2.88 3.50 -0.50
C ILE A 228 2.50 2.27 0.32
N GLY A 229 1.28 2.19 0.85
CA GLY A 229 0.80 1.02 1.59
C GLY A 229 0.83 -0.26 0.74
N ARG A 230 0.42 -0.17 -0.53
CA ARG A 230 0.54 -1.26 -1.51
C ARG A 230 2.00 -1.69 -1.66
N ASP A 231 2.91 -0.76 -1.91
CA ASP A 231 4.31 -1.05 -2.19
C ASP A 231 5.02 -1.65 -0.97
N VAL A 232 4.72 -1.15 0.24
CA VAL A 232 5.19 -1.75 1.49
C VAL A 232 4.71 -3.20 1.62
N VAL A 233 3.41 -3.47 1.39
CA VAL A 233 2.88 -4.84 1.47
C VAL A 233 3.57 -5.76 0.46
N MET A 234 3.79 -5.31 -0.78
CA MET A 234 4.49 -6.11 -1.79
C MET A 234 5.94 -6.40 -1.37
N ASN A 235 6.68 -5.40 -0.92
CA ASN A 235 8.08 -5.54 -0.55
C ASN A 235 8.26 -6.42 0.69
N VAL A 236 7.35 -6.32 1.68
CA VAL A 236 7.41 -7.14 2.90
C VAL A 236 7.22 -8.63 2.60
N MET A 237 6.41 -8.97 1.59
CA MET A 237 6.20 -10.35 1.17
C MET A 237 7.42 -10.96 0.48
N GLU A 238 8.30 -10.12 -0.10
CA GLU A 238 9.52 -10.57 -0.79
C GLU A 238 10.68 -10.83 0.18
N VAL A 239 10.55 -10.46 1.46
CA VAL A 239 11.60 -10.69 2.47
C VAL A 239 11.77 -12.20 2.70
N PRO A 240 12.93 -12.78 2.34
CA PRO A 240 13.13 -14.21 2.48
C PRO A 240 13.28 -14.62 3.94
N ALA A 241 12.83 -15.84 4.27
CA ALA A 241 13.13 -16.44 5.56
C ALA A 241 14.66 -16.56 5.76
N THR A 242 15.15 -16.13 6.92
CA THR A 242 16.56 -16.27 7.31
C THR A 242 16.95 -17.74 7.46
N GLU A 243 18.26 -18.02 7.41
CA GLU A 243 18.75 -19.38 7.63
C GLU A 243 18.38 -19.92 9.02
N SER A 244 18.41 -19.06 10.05
CA SER A 244 17.96 -19.42 11.40
C SER A 244 16.48 -19.78 11.44
N CYS A 245 15.63 -19.06 10.71
CA CYS A 245 14.23 -19.39 10.56
C CYS A 245 14.05 -20.72 9.80
N ALA A 246 14.77 -20.93 8.70
CA ALA A 246 14.71 -22.19 7.95
C ALA A 246 15.08 -23.40 8.82
N LYS A 247 16.12 -23.28 9.65
CA LYS A 247 16.50 -24.29 10.65
C LYS A 247 15.40 -24.49 11.70
N ALA A 248 14.81 -23.42 12.22
CA ALA A 248 13.74 -23.51 13.21
C ALA A 248 12.45 -24.15 12.65
N LEU A 249 12.06 -23.80 11.42
CA LEU A 249 10.94 -24.39 10.70
C LEU A 249 11.15 -25.88 10.46
N MET A 250 12.34 -26.26 9.97
CA MET A 250 12.72 -27.67 9.81
C MET A 250 12.65 -28.43 11.13
N LYS A 251 13.20 -27.84 12.20
CA LYS A 251 13.18 -28.43 13.55
C LYS A 251 11.79 -28.62 14.10
N MET A 252 10.90 -27.69 13.83
CA MET A 252 9.52 -27.72 14.28
C MET A 252 8.65 -28.70 13.48
N SER A 253 8.78 -28.68 12.15
CA SER A 253 7.86 -29.38 11.25
C SER A 253 8.32 -30.79 10.92
N TYR A 254 9.62 -31.05 10.75
CA TYR A 254 10.12 -32.28 10.13
C TYR A 254 11.12 -33.10 10.93
N CYS A 255 11.79 -32.51 11.93
CA CYS A 255 12.60 -33.34 12.84
C CYS A 255 11.82 -34.42 13.63
N PRO A 256 10.50 -34.25 13.95
CA PRO A 256 9.70 -35.36 14.47
C PRO A 256 9.60 -36.53 13.48
N HIS A 257 9.46 -36.25 12.17
CA HIS A 257 9.41 -37.28 11.13
C HIS A 257 10.71 -38.07 11.09
N CYS A 258 11.86 -37.40 11.21
CA CYS A 258 13.16 -38.08 11.29
C CYS A 258 13.30 -39.00 12.51
N ARG A 259 12.49 -38.83 13.54
CA ARG A 259 12.45 -39.69 14.73
C ARG A 259 11.31 -40.73 14.70
N GLY A 260 10.66 -40.92 13.56
CA GLY A 260 9.52 -41.84 13.41
C GLY A 260 8.17 -41.25 13.84
N LEU A 261 8.12 -40.01 14.30
CA LEU A 261 6.89 -39.36 14.81
C LEU A 261 6.15 -38.61 13.70
N THR A 262 5.70 -39.33 12.67
CA THR A 262 5.15 -38.73 11.43
C THR A 262 3.76 -38.09 11.57
N LEU A 263 3.02 -38.45 12.63
CA LEU A 263 1.67 -37.93 12.91
C LEU A 263 1.65 -36.82 13.98
N THR A 264 2.80 -36.51 14.57
CA THR A 264 2.88 -35.57 15.69
C THR A 264 2.95 -34.14 15.19
N LYS A 265 2.00 -33.30 15.61
CA LYS A 265 2.01 -31.86 15.33
C LYS A 265 2.85 -31.10 16.37
N PRO A 266 3.49 -29.98 16.00
CA PRO A 266 4.20 -29.15 16.96
C PRO A 266 3.23 -28.55 17.99
N CYS A 267 3.69 -28.43 19.24
CA CYS A 267 2.94 -27.77 20.30
C CYS A 267 2.60 -26.32 19.90
N SER A 268 1.43 -25.81 20.28
CA SER A 268 1.00 -24.44 19.93
C SER A 268 2.03 -23.37 20.31
N ASN A 269 2.53 -23.38 21.55
CA ASN A 269 3.55 -22.42 21.99
C ASN A 269 4.88 -22.57 21.26
N TYR A 270 5.27 -23.79 20.89
CA TYR A 270 6.49 -24.02 20.10
C TYR A 270 6.33 -23.42 18.70
N CYS A 271 5.17 -23.64 18.07
CA CYS A 271 4.83 -23.03 16.79
C CYS A 271 4.84 -21.51 16.85
N LEU A 272 4.14 -20.93 17.83
CA LEU A 272 4.09 -19.48 18.00
C LEU A 272 5.47 -18.86 18.21
N ASN A 273 6.34 -19.48 19.00
CA ASN A 273 7.69 -18.97 19.24
C ASN A 273 8.57 -19.07 17.98
N THR A 274 8.49 -20.17 17.24
CA THR A 274 9.18 -20.33 15.94
C THR A 274 8.71 -19.27 14.95
N MET A 275 7.40 -19.08 14.81
CA MET A 275 6.83 -18.08 13.90
C MET A 275 7.18 -16.65 14.30
N LYS A 276 7.17 -16.31 15.60
CA LYS A 276 7.64 -15.00 16.08
C LYS A 276 9.10 -14.72 15.71
N GLY A 277 9.96 -15.73 15.82
CA GLY A 277 11.36 -15.62 15.41
C GLY A 277 11.51 -15.43 13.89
N CYS A 278 10.73 -16.18 13.10
CA CYS A 278 10.72 -16.06 11.65
C CYS A 278 10.18 -14.71 11.15
N LEU A 279 9.19 -14.15 11.84
CA LEU A 279 8.49 -12.92 11.45
C LEU A 279 8.98 -11.68 12.20
N ALA A 280 10.17 -11.74 12.80
CA ALA A 280 10.69 -10.66 13.63
C ALA A 280 10.83 -9.34 12.86
N TYR A 281 11.31 -9.40 11.60
CA TYR A 281 11.46 -8.22 10.75
C TYR A 281 10.13 -7.64 10.28
N GLN A 282 9.13 -8.49 10.02
CA GLN A 282 7.78 -8.04 9.70
C GLN A 282 7.13 -7.40 10.93
N ALA A 283 7.37 -7.95 12.12
CA ALA A 283 6.81 -7.43 13.37
C ALA A 283 7.33 -6.03 13.72
N THR A 284 8.54 -5.63 13.30
CA THR A 284 9.03 -4.26 13.53
C THR A 284 8.20 -3.20 12.81
N LEU A 285 7.52 -3.56 11.73
CA LEU A 285 6.65 -2.64 10.99
C LEU A 285 5.31 -2.39 11.69
N ASN A 286 4.95 -3.18 12.71
CA ASN A 286 3.62 -3.12 13.30
C ASN A 286 3.27 -1.72 13.85
N SER A 287 4.18 -1.01 14.53
CA SER A 287 3.88 0.33 15.05
C SER A 287 3.63 1.33 13.92
N ALA A 288 4.59 1.44 13.00
CA ALA A 288 4.51 2.37 11.87
C ALA A 288 3.31 2.07 10.96
N TRP A 289 2.98 0.78 10.75
CA TRP A 289 1.81 0.38 9.98
C TRP A 289 0.50 0.81 10.64
N ASN A 290 0.37 0.64 11.96
CA ASN A 290 -0.83 1.08 12.68
C ASN A 290 -0.98 2.62 12.66
N GLU A 291 0.12 3.36 12.88
CA GLU A 291 0.13 4.82 12.76
C GLU A 291 -0.27 5.29 11.36
N TYR A 292 0.27 4.64 10.33
CA TYR A 292 -0.09 4.86 8.93
C TYR A 292 -1.59 4.63 8.68
N ILE A 293 -2.15 3.52 9.16
CA ILE A 293 -3.57 3.19 8.98
C ILE A 293 -4.46 4.23 9.66
N GLU A 294 -4.12 4.68 10.87
CA GLU A 294 -4.87 5.74 11.55
C GLU A 294 -4.79 7.08 10.81
N ALA A 295 -3.62 7.45 10.27
CA ALA A 295 -3.49 8.63 9.43
C ALA A 295 -4.34 8.54 8.15
N MET A 296 -4.38 7.36 7.51
CA MET A 296 -5.20 7.11 6.33
C MET A 296 -6.70 7.20 6.62
N LYS A 297 -7.15 6.67 7.78
CA LYS A 297 -8.55 6.81 8.23
C LYS A 297 -8.92 8.26 8.50
N MET A 298 -8.03 9.01 9.15
CA MET A 298 -8.25 10.45 9.38
C MET A 298 -8.39 11.18 8.04
N LEU A 299 -7.54 10.88 7.06
CA LEU A 299 -7.61 11.50 5.75
C LEU A 299 -8.90 11.13 4.99
N ALA A 300 -9.32 9.87 5.06
CA ALA A 300 -10.61 9.43 4.52
C ALA A 300 -11.79 10.22 5.12
N SER A 301 -11.80 10.40 6.45
CA SER A 301 -12.86 11.19 7.11
C SER A 301 -12.89 12.66 6.66
N ARG A 302 -11.74 13.23 6.29
CA ARG A 302 -11.67 14.60 5.74
C ARG A 302 -12.20 14.67 4.32
N LEU A 303 -11.93 13.66 3.51
CA LEU A 303 -12.46 13.52 2.15
C LEU A 303 -13.97 13.26 2.14
N GLU A 304 -14.51 12.58 3.14
CA GLU A 304 -15.96 12.40 3.27
C GLU A 304 -16.68 13.66 3.78
N GLY A 305 -15.96 14.56 4.46
CA GLY A 305 -16.53 15.78 5.05
C GLY A 305 -15.96 17.07 4.45
N PRO A 306 -15.15 17.83 5.20
CA PRO A 306 -14.81 19.22 4.87
C PRO A 306 -13.95 19.40 3.62
N PHE A 307 -13.21 18.36 3.20
CA PHE A 307 -12.31 18.39 2.03
C PHE A 307 -12.80 17.46 0.92
N ASN A 308 -14.11 17.20 0.87
CA ASN A 308 -14.72 16.43 -0.18
C ASN A 308 -14.44 17.08 -1.55
N ILE A 309 -13.76 16.35 -2.42
CA ILE A 309 -13.32 16.85 -3.71
C ILE A 309 -14.46 16.93 -4.73
N GLU A 310 -15.44 16.03 -4.69
CA GLU A 310 -16.65 16.10 -5.54
C GLU A 310 -17.39 17.41 -5.28
N SER A 311 -17.56 17.77 -4.00
CA SER A 311 -18.22 19.02 -3.58
C SER A 311 -17.48 20.30 -4.04
N VAL A 312 -16.23 20.20 -4.49
CA VAL A 312 -15.43 21.33 -4.97
C VAL A 312 -15.27 21.30 -6.49
N VAL A 313 -15.07 20.12 -7.07
CA VAL A 313 -14.78 19.92 -8.49
C VAL A 313 -16.05 19.87 -9.33
N ASP A 314 -17.11 19.21 -8.86
CA ASP A 314 -18.37 19.11 -9.62
C ASP A 314 -19.02 20.48 -9.90
N PRO A 315 -19.15 21.40 -8.92
CA PRO A 315 -19.75 22.70 -9.17
C PRO A 315 -18.73 23.76 -9.62
N ILE A 316 -17.52 23.38 -10.04
CA ILE A 316 -16.45 24.35 -10.32
C ILE A 316 -16.82 25.30 -11.46
N ASP A 317 -17.53 24.79 -12.46
CA ASP A 317 -18.06 25.51 -13.60
C ASP A 317 -19.07 26.58 -13.17
N VAL A 318 -20.01 26.23 -12.28
CA VAL A 318 -20.99 27.15 -11.70
C VAL A 318 -20.28 28.22 -10.89
N LYS A 319 -19.32 27.85 -10.04
CA LYS A 319 -18.56 28.83 -9.23
C LYS A 319 -17.77 29.82 -10.09
N ILE A 320 -17.15 29.35 -11.16
CA ILE A 320 -16.43 30.22 -12.09
C ILE A 320 -17.43 31.11 -12.85
N SER A 321 -18.60 30.59 -13.23
CA SER A 321 -19.65 31.39 -13.86
C SER A 321 -20.19 32.48 -12.90
N ASP A 322 -20.42 32.15 -11.62
CA ASP A 322 -20.81 33.12 -10.59
C ASP A 322 -19.78 34.25 -10.44
N ALA A 323 -18.48 33.91 -10.46
CA ALA A 323 -17.41 34.91 -10.46
C ALA A 323 -17.50 35.85 -11.67
N ILE A 324 -17.67 35.28 -12.87
CA ILE A 324 -17.83 36.06 -14.11
C ILE A 324 -19.04 37.00 -14.00
N MET A 325 -20.16 36.51 -13.49
CA MET A 325 -21.37 37.30 -13.27
C MET A 325 -21.12 38.46 -12.28
N ASN A 326 -20.45 38.21 -11.15
CA ASN A 326 -20.10 39.25 -10.18
C ASN A 326 -19.29 40.39 -10.83
N LEU A 327 -18.35 40.07 -11.71
CA LEU A 327 -17.57 41.08 -12.43
C LEU A 327 -18.43 41.83 -13.46
N GLN A 328 -19.31 41.16 -14.18
CA GLN A 328 -20.21 41.81 -15.14
C GLN A 328 -21.12 42.83 -14.44
N GLU A 329 -21.72 42.44 -13.31
CA GLU A 329 -22.61 43.32 -12.52
C GLU A 329 -21.86 44.48 -11.86
N SER A 330 -20.63 44.25 -11.39
CA SER A 330 -19.81 45.27 -10.73
C SER A 330 -18.87 46.03 -11.66
N SER A 331 -18.94 45.79 -12.98
CA SER A 331 -18.02 46.29 -14.00
C SER A 331 -17.79 47.80 -13.92
N ALA A 332 -18.86 48.61 -13.84
CA ALA A 332 -18.75 50.06 -13.74
C ALA A 332 -18.01 50.51 -12.46
N LYS A 333 -18.24 49.83 -11.34
CA LYS A 333 -17.56 50.12 -10.07
C LYS A 333 -16.08 49.73 -10.13
N VAL A 334 -15.77 48.59 -10.74
CA VAL A 334 -14.39 48.14 -10.94
C VAL A 334 -13.65 49.10 -11.87
N SER A 335 -14.22 49.44 -13.02
CA SER A 335 -13.61 50.42 -13.95
C SER A 335 -13.42 51.80 -13.30
N ALA A 336 -14.38 52.28 -12.49
CA ALA A 336 -14.24 53.54 -11.76
C ALA A 336 -13.13 53.50 -10.71
N LYS A 337 -13.04 52.41 -9.93
CA LYS A 337 -11.95 52.21 -8.96
C LYS A 337 -10.60 52.12 -9.66
N VAL A 338 -10.53 51.38 -10.77
CA VAL A 338 -9.30 51.28 -11.57
C VAL A 338 -8.92 52.66 -12.10
N GLY A 339 -9.84 53.44 -12.66
CA GLY A 339 -9.53 54.81 -13.11
C GLY A 339 -9.11 55.77 -11.99
N PHE A 340 -9.54 55.53 -10.75
CA PHE A 340 -9.08 56.27 -9.57
C PHE A 340 -7.69 55.82 -9.08
N LEU A 341 -7.42 54.51 -9.11
CA LEU A 341 -6.16 53.90 -8.66
C LEU A 341 -5.05 54.00 -9.72
N LEU A 342 -5.43 54.07 -10.99
CA LEU A 342 -4.60 54.15 -12.17
C LEU A 342 -5.16 55.25 -13.09
N PRO A 343 -4.91 56.55 -12.78
CA PRO A 343 -5.29 57.62 -13.67
C PRO A 343 -4.60 57.39 -15.02
N ILE A 344 -5.39 57.28 -16.09
CA ILE A 344 -4.86 57.24 -17.46
C ILE A 344 -4.22 58.61 -17.72
N TYR A 345 -2.91 58.72 -17.49
CA TYR A 345 -2.13 59.89 -17.92
C TYR A 345 -1.85 59.76 -19.42
N GLY A 346 -2.83 60.12 -20.26
CA GLY A 346 -2.76 60.17 -21.74
C GLY A 346 -3.05 58.82 -22.41
N TYR A 347 -3.81 58.69 -23.51
CA TYR A 347 -4.16 59.61 -24.59
C TYR A 347 -5.67 59.48 -24.95
N ILE A 348 -6.37 60.62 -25.04
CA ILE A 348 -7.40 60.84 -26.06
C ILE A 348 -6.67 61.37 -27.30
#